data_AF-A0A1N7NKS7-F1
#
_entry.id   AF-A0A1N7NKS7-F1
#
_cell.length_a   1.000
_cell.length_b   1.000
_cell.length_c   1.000
_cell.angle_alpha   90.00
_cell.angle_beta   90.00
_cell.angle_gamma   90.00
#
_symmetry.space_group_name_H-M   'P 1'
#
loop_
_entity.id
_entity.type
_entity.pdbx_description
1 polymer ?
#
loop_
_entity_poly.entity_id
_entity_poly.type
_entity_poly.pdbx_seq_one_letter_code
_entity_poly.pdbx_strand_id
1 'polypeptide(L)'
;MKRTIIILLIAACVAVTLYINQTTKLLPPDVKSRIEQTLLDDPLFPARPVWWSDDKILALGIASAGVTGDEAAKQACALLNGRSLPVSGLLIEIYDVVKIQKSDDWSKLGAAKCE
;
A
#
# COMPACT_ATOMS: atom_id res chain seq x y z
N MET A 1 29.19 28.35 -23.83
CA MET A 1 29.54 27.01 -23.27
C MET A 1 29.29 26.90 -21.77
N LYS A 2 29.90 27.72 -20.89
CA LYS A 2 29.60 27.67 -19.44
C LYS A 2 28.11 27.91 -19.12
N ARG A 3 27.50 28.91 -19.77
CA ARG A 3 26.08 29.28 -19.57
C ARG A 3 25.10 28.18 -20.02
N THR A 4 25.41 27.47 -21.11
CA THR A 4 24.59 26.35 -21.60
C THR A 4 24.70 25.13 -20.69
N ILE A 5 25.89 24.82 -20.17
CA ILE A 5 26.10 23.74 -19.20
C ILE A 5 25.29 24.00 -17.91
N ILE A 6 25.30 25.24 -17.41
CA ILE A 6 24.53 25.62 -16.22
C ILE A 6 23.03 25.43 -16.44
N ILE A 7 22.49 25.85 -17.59
CA ILE A 7 21.06 25.68 -17.91
C ILE A 7 20.69 24.19 -17.99
N LEU A 8 21.54 23.36 -18.60
CA LEU A 8 21.32 21.92 -18.72
C LEU A 8 21.31 21.23 -17.35
N LEU A 9 22.20 21.65 -16.44
CA LEU A 9 22.24 21.15 -15.07
C LEU A 9 20.96 21.53 -14.30
N ILE A 10 20.50 22.77 -14.42
CA ILE A 10 19.25 23.21 -13.77
C ILE A 10 18.06 22.42 -14.32
N ALA A 11 17.97 22.25 -15.64
CA ALA A 11 16.90 21.46 -16.27
C ALA A 11 16.92 20.00 -15.81
N ALA A 12 18.09 19.38 -15.71
CA ALA A 12 18.25 18.02 -15.21
C ALA A 12 17.81 17.91 -13.74
N CYS A 13 18.20 18.86 -12.88
CA CYS A 13 17.75 18.88 -11.48
C CYS A 13 16.23 18.97 -11.37
N VAL A 14 15.59 19.88 -12.12
CA VAL A 14 14.12 20.02 -12.11
C VAL A 14 13.44 18.73 -12.57
N ALA A 15 13.94 18.11 -13.64
CA ALA A 15 13.40 16.84 -14.15
C ALA A 15 13.48 15.72 -13.10
N VAL A 16 14.62 15.59 -12.42
CA VAL A 16 14.80 14.60 -11.35
C VAL A 16 13.88 14.90 -10.16
N THR A 17 13.76 16.15 -9.74
CA THR A 17 12.84 16.53 -8.64
C THR A 17 11.39 16.22 -8.97
N LEU A 18 10.94 16.50 -10.20
CA LEU A 18 9.58 16.15 -10.64
C LEU A 18 9.35 14.64 -10.66
N TYR A 19 10.32 13.89 -11.16
CA TYR A 19 10.26 12.42 -11.18
C TYR A 19 10.18 11.82 -9.78
N ILE A 20 11.00 12.32 -8.84
CA ILE A 20 10.96 11.89 -7.43
C ILE A 20 9.59 12.24 -6.84
N ASN A 21 9.13 13.48 -6.98
CA ASN A 21 7.87 13.92 -6.38
C ASN A 21 6.65 13.12 -6.90
N GLN A 22 6.68 12.72 -8.18
CA GLN A 22 5.65 11.84 -8.76
C GLN A 22 5.71 10.41 -8.20
N THR A 23 6.90 9.89 -7.89
CA THR A 23 7.11 8.52 -7.38
C THR A 23 7.04 8.41 -5.86
N THR A 24 7.06 9.54 -5.14
CA THR A 24 6.92 9.63 -3.67
C THR A 24 5.60 10.24 -3.23
N LYS A 25 4.57 10.24 -4.08
CA LYS A 25 3.25 10.75 -3.68
C LYS A 25 2.69 9.89 -2.54
N LEU A 26 2.83 10.40 -1.31
CA LEU A 26 2.34 9.75 -0.10
C LEU A 26 0.81 9.85 -0.08
N LEU A 27 0.16 8.80 0.43
CA LEU A 27 -1.29 8.83 0.64
C LEU A 27 -1.63 9.83 1.76
N PRO A 28 -2.51 10.81 1.50
CA PRO A 28 -2.99 11.72 2.53
C PRO A 28 -3.59 10.98 3.73
N PRO A 29 -3.42 11.47 4.97
CA PRO A 29 -3.95 10.80 6.16
C PRO A 29 -5.45 10.50 6.10
N ASP A 30 -6.25 11.39 5.51
CA ASP A 30 -7.69 11.19 5.34
C ASP A 30 -8.02 10.05 4.37
N VAL A 31 -7.20 9.86 3.32
CA VAL A 31 -7.31 8.72 2.41
C VAL A 31 -6.98 7.42 3.13
N LYS A 32 -5.90 7.41 3.93
CA LYS A 32 -5.51 6.23 4.73
C LYS A 32 -6.62 5.82 5.70
N SER A 33 -7.24 6.77 6.39
CA SER A 33 -8.38 6.49 7.27
C SER A 33 -9.58 5.91 6.52
N ARG A 34 -9.90 6.42 5.32
CA ARG A 34 -10.97 5.85 4.49
C ARG A 34 -10.65 4.45 3.98
N ILE A 35 -9.40 4.17 3.64
CA ILE A 35 -8.92 2.84 3.26
C ILE A 35 -9.11 1.87 4.43
N GLU A 36 -8.61 2.23 5.61
CA GLU A 36 -8.77 1.42 6.82
C GLU A 36 -10.25 1.14 7.12
N GLN A 37 -11.10 2.16 7.07
CA GLN A 37 -12.54 1.99 7.30
C GLN A 37 -13.21 1.09 6.26
N THR A 38 -12.88 1.26 4.98
CA THR A 38 -13.43 0.42 3.89
C THR A 38 -13.09 -1.05 4.09
N LEU A 39 -11.88 -1.35 4.55
CA LEU A 39 -11.44 -2.73 4.77
C LEU A 39 -12.04 -3.32 6.06
N LEU A 40 -12.24 -2.49 7.09
CA LEU A 40 -12.92 -2.90 8.33
C LEU A 40 -14.40 -3.28 8.12
N ASP A 41 -15.04 -2.74 7.09
CA ASP A 41 -16.42 -3.08 6.74
C ASP A 41 -16.54 -4.49 6.12
N ASP A 42 -15.43 -5.10 5.67
CA ASP A 42 -15.43 -6.44 5.08
C ASP A 42 -15.03 -7.52 6.12
N PRO A 43 -15.86 -8.56 6.33
CA PRO A 43 -15.62 -9.59 7.33
C PRO A 43 -14.37 -10.45 7.07
N LEU A 44 -13.80 -10.42 5.85
CA LEU A 44 -12.55 -11.08 5.53
C LEU A 44 -11.34 -10.45 6.23
N PHE A 45 -11.45 -9.18 6.63
CA PHE A 45 -10.40 -8.44 7.34
C PHE A 45 -10.83 -8.16 8.80
N PRO A 46 -10.99 -9.20 9.63
CA PRO A 46 -11.71 -9.12 10.90
C PRO A 46 -10.99 -8.33 12.00
N ALA A 47 -9.67 -8.13 11.91
CA ALA A 47 -8.93 -7.42 12.96
C ALA A 47 -7.52 -6.95 12.56
N ARG A 48 -7.09 -5.90 13.26
CA ARG A 48 -5.72 -5.39 13.37
C ARG A 48 -4.73 -6.49 13.84
N PRO A 49 -3.42 -6.38 13.55
CA PRO A 49 -2.71 -5.16 13.15
C PRO A 49 -2.90 -4.80 11.67
N VAL A 50 -3.32 -3.56 11.45
CA VAL A 50 -3.16 -2.86 10.18
C VAL A 50 -1.99 -1.91 10.39
N TRP A 51 -0.91 -2.07 9.63
CA TRP A 51 0.19 -1.11 9.67
C TRP A 51 0.54 -0.65 8.26
N TRP A 52 0.99 0.59 8.21
CA TRP A 52 1.49 1.22 7.00
C TRP A 52 3.01 1.21 7.01
N SER A 53 3.61 0.95 5.86
CA SER A 53 5.04 1.21 5.63
C SER A 53 5.18 2.20 4.48
N ASP A 54 5.86 3.32 4.75
CA ASP A 54 6.18 4.40 3.79
C ASP A 54 4.98 4.91 2.96
N ASP A 55 3.75 4.82 3.49
CA ASP A 55 2.49 5.12 2.80
C ASP A 55 2.29 4.38 1.46
N LYS A 56 3.05 3.31 1.24
CA LYS A 56 3.10 2.51 0.00
C LYS A 56 2.79 1.04 0.22
N ILE A 57 2.89 0.58 1.47
CA ILE A 57 2.54 -0.77 1.86
C ILE A 57 1.48 -0.71 2.95
N LEU A 58 0.42 -1.49 2.78
CA LEU A 58 -0.62 -1.71 3.76
C LEU A 58 -0.66 -3.20 4.10
N ALA A 59 -0.30 -3.53 5.34
CA ALA A 59 -0.37 -4.88 5.86
C ALA A 59 -1.73 -5.14 6.49
N LEU A 60 -2.37 -6.25 6.14
CA LEU A 60 -3.68 -6.67 6.64
C LEU A 60 -3.61 -8.10 7.20
N GLY A 61 -4.34 -8.32 8.29
CA GLY A 61 -4.50 -9.63 8.89
C GLY A 61 -5.75 -10.34 8.39
N ILE A 62 -5.65 -11.64 8.09
CA ILE A 62 -6.80 -12.53 7.89
C ILE A 62 -6.81 -13.63 8.94
N ALA A 63 -8.00 -14.07 9.35
CA ALA A 63 -8.18 -15.15 10.32
C ALA A 63 -8.56 -16.49 9.68
N SER A 64 -8.91 -16.49 8.38
CA SER A 64 -9.53 -17.64 7.70
C SER A 64 -8.55 -18.39 6.81
N ALA A 65 -8.55 -19.72 6.93
CA ALA A 65 -7.81 -20.65 6.07
C ALA A 65 -8.50 -20.92 4.71
N GLY A 66 -9.60 -20.24 4.40
CA GLY A 66 -10.41 -20.49 3.20
C GLY A 66 -10.02 -19.69 1.95
N VAL A 67 -9.14 -18.70 2.08
CA VAL A 67 -8.68 -17.82 0.99
C VAL A 67 -7.17 -17.67 1.09
N THR A 68 -6.47 -17.74 -0.03
CA THR A 68 -5.01 -17.55 -0.04
C THR A 68 -4.64 -16.09 0.24
N GLY A 69 -3.42 -15.84 0.73
CA GLY A 69 -2.95 -14.47 0.97
C GLY A 69 -3.01 -13.58 -0.27
N ASP A 70 -2.70 -14.13 -1.45
CA ASP A 70 -2.75 -13.37 -2.70
C ASP A 70 -4.18 -13.04 -3.15
N GLU A 71 -5.13 -13.96 -2.96
CA GLU A 71 -6.55 -13.72 -3.25
C GLU A 71 -7.14 -12.67 -2.30
N ALA A 72 -6.82 -12.74 -1.01
CA ALA A 72 -7.24 -11.74 -0.03
C ALA A 72 -6.65 -10.35 -0.36
N ALA A 73 -5.39 -10.29 -0.80
CA ALA A 73 -4.76 -9.03 -1.23
C ALA A 73 -5.46 -8.43 -2.46
N LYS A 74 -5.81 -9.26 -3.45
CA LYS A 74 -6.56 -8.83 -4.65
C LYS A 74 -7.96 -8.36 -4.28
N GLN A 75 -8.64 -9.04 -3.36
CA GLN A 75 -9.96 -8.64 -2.88
C GLN A 75 -9.90 -7.29 -2.17
N ALA A 76 -8.88 -7.05 -1.33
CA ALA A 76 -8.66 -5.74 -0.73
C ALA A 76 -8.50 -4.64 -1.80
N CYS A 77 -7.67 -4.84 -2.82
CA CYS A 77 -7.56 -3.89 -3.93
C CYS A 77 -8.89 -3.66 -4.65
N ALA A 78 -9.65 -4.73 -4.92
CA ALA A 78 -10.95 -4.62 -5.57
C ALA A 78 -11.97 -3.80 -4.75
N LEU A 79 -12.00 -3.98 -3.43
CA LEU A 79 -12.85 -3.20 -2.53
C LEU A 79 -12.48 -1.71 -2.55
N LEU A 80 -11.18 -1.40 -2.46
CA LEU A 80 -10.68 -0.03 -2.46
C LEU A 80 -10.94 0.68 -3.80
N ASN A 81 -10.72 -0.03 -4.91
CA ASN A 81 -11.03 0.46 -6.25
C ASN A 81 -12.55 0.66 -6.45
N GLY A 82 -13.37 -0.25 -5.91
CA GLY A 82 -14.83 -0.12 -5.91
C GLY A 82 -15.35 1.11 -5.16
N ARG A 83 -14.58 1.65 -4.21
CA ARG A 83 -14.86 2.91 -3.50
C ARG A 83 -14.20 4.14 -4.14
N SER A 84 -13.57 4.00 -5.31
CA SER A 84 -12.84 5.06 -6.02
C SER A 84 -11.76 5.72 -5.16
N LEU A 85 -11.12 4.97 -4.26
CA LEU A 85 -10.00 5.46 -3.47
C LEU A 85 -8.72 5.49 -4.32
N PRO A 86 -7.85 6.51 -4.19
CA PRO A 86 -6.66 6.65 -5.03
C PRO A 86 -5.54 5.72 -4.55
N VAL A 87 -5.71 4.40 -4.72
CA VAL A 87 -4.81 3.36 -4.22
C VAL A 87 -3.86 2.81 -5.28
N SER A 88 -3.83 3.41 -6.48
CA SER A 88 -2.92 2.96 -7.55
C SER A 88 -1.48 2.97 -7.07
N GLY A 89 -0.82 1.81 -7.18
CA GLY A 89 0.55 1.60 -6.72
C GLY A 89 0.69 1.17 -5.27
N LEU A 90 -0.38 1.14 -4.47
CA LEU A 90 -0.40 0.62 -3.10
C LEU A 90 -0.16 -0.89 -3.12
N LEU A 91 0.81 -1.37 -2.33
CA LEU A 91 1.05 -2.78 -2.09
C LEU A 91 0.25 -3.24 -0.86
N ILE A 92 -0.67 -4.18 -1.06
CA ILE A 92 -1.35 -4.87 0.03
C ILE A 92 -0.56 -6.14 0.37
N GLU A 93 -0.21 -6.32 1.64
CA GLU A 93 0.42 -7.53 2.16
C GLU A 93 -0.52 -8.21 3.16
N ILE A 94 -0.64 -9.54 3.07
CA ILE A 94 -1.55 -10.32 3.90
C ILE A 94 -0.77 -11.20 4.87
N TYR A 95 -1.23 -11.23 6.12
CA TYR A 95 -0.63 -11.98 7.21
C TYR A 95 -1.66 -12.81 7.97
N ASP A 96 -1.20 -13.89 8.60
CA ASP A 96 -2.01 -14.69 9.51
C ASP A 96 -2.08 -13.97 10.87
N VAL A 97 -3.23 -13.36 11.17
CA VAL A 97 -3.42 -12.63 12.43
C VAL A 97 -3.41 -13.56 13.65
N VAL A 98 -3.85 -14.82 13.47
CA VAL A 98 -3.89 -15.81 14.56
C VAL A 98 -2.48 -16.27 14.89
N LYS A 99 -1.62 -16.43 13.89
CA LYS A 99 -0.21 -16.81 14.09
C LYS A 99 0.59 -15.66 14.72
N ILE A 100 0.41 -14.43 14.24
CA ILE A 100 1.07 -13.23 14.82
C ILE A 100 0.80 -13.10 16.33
N GLN A 101 -0.42 -13.39 16.77
CA GLN A 101 -0.78 -13.29 18.19
C GLN A 101 -0.18 -14.40 19.07
N LYS A 102 0.29 -15.49 18.47
CA LYS A 102 0.71 -16.72 19.19
C LYS A 102 2.21 -17.01 19.11
N SER A 103 2.91 -16.42 18.15
CA SER A 103 4.32 -16.70 17.89
C SER A 103 5.00 -15.52 17.22
N ASP A 104 6.29 -15.32 17.53
CA ASP A 104 7.17 -14.37 16.83
C ASP A 104 7.61 -14.88 15.45
N ASP A 105 7.42 -16.18 15.16
CA ASP A 105 7.70 -16.80 13.85
C ASP A 105 6.48 -16.72 12.93
N TRP A 106 6.14 -15.51 12.50
CA TRP A 106 5.10 -15.25 11.50
C TRP A 106 5.70 -14.83 10.17
N SER A 107 5.00 -15.13 9.09
CA SER A 107 5.45 -14.82 7.73
C SER A 107 4.30 -14.24 6.92
N LYS A 108 4.66 -13.51 5.86
CA LYS A 108 3.71 -13.01 4.87
C LYS A 108 3.04 -14.18 4.15
N LEU A 109 1.72 -14.16 4.07
CA LEU A 109 0.91 -15.15 3.36
C LEU A 109 0.81 -14.85 1.86
N GLY A 110 0.80 -13.57 1.49
CA GLY A 110 0.68 -13.14 0.10
C GLY A 110 0.67 -11.63 -0.06
N ALA A 111 0.64 -11.15 -1.29
CA ALA A 111 0.59 -9.72 -1.60
C ALA A 111 -0.01 -9.42 -2.97
N ALA A 112 -0.58 -8.23 -3.13
CA ALA A 112 -1.03 -7.70 -4.42
C ALA A 112 -0.80 -6.20 -4.49
N LYS A 113 -0.43 -5.71 -5.67
CA LYS A 113 -0.32 -4.28 -5.95
C LYS A 113 -1.63 -3.81 -6.58
N CYS A 114 -2.24 -2.76 -6.04
CA CYS A 114 -3.46 -2.20 -6.60
C CYS A 114 -3.16 -1.40 -7.87
N GLU A 115 -3.98 -1.60 -8.89
CA GLU A 115 -3.93 -0.89 -10.18
C GLU A 115 -4.85 0.33 -10.15
#